data_AF-A0A6M1ZV51-F1
#
_entry.id   AF-A0A6M1ZV51-F1
#
_cell.length_a   1.000
_cell.length_b   1.000
_cell.length_c   1.000
_cell.angle_alpha   90.00
_cell.angle_beta   90.00
_cell.angle_gamma   90.00
#
_symmetry.space_group_name_H-M   'P 1'
#
loop_
_entity.id
_entity.type
_entity.pdbx_description
1 polymer ?
#
loop_
_entity_poly.entity_id
_entity_poly.type
_entity_poly.pdbx_seq_one_letter_code
_entity_poly.pdbx_strand_id
1 'polypeptide(L)'
;MEFDTSLTNEKIKKKFKSQFELVNYLINQARDMIKSGRQSRVDVDSDNVAVNIVAEFIAGKDQPEELELDQVDVINNEDMNKEEASPENS
;
A
#
# COMPACT_ATOMS: atom_id res chain seq x y z
N MET A 1 12.07 -25.00 7.31
CA MET A 1 12.22 -24.58 5.90
C MET A 1 13.26 -23.47 5.93
N GLU A 2 14.46 -23.68 5.40
CA GLU A 2 15.50 -22.64 5.42
C GLU A 2 15.06 -21.45 4.58
N PHE A 3 15.13 -20.25 5.16
CA PHE A 3 14.87 -19.00 4.46
C PHE A 3 16.05 -18.73 3.51
N ASP A 4 15.79 -18.83 2.21
CA ASP A 4 16.77 -18.56 1.17
C ASP A 4 17.22 -17.08 1.25
N THR A 5 18.47 -16.86 1.60
CA THR A 5 19.07 -15.56 1.88
C THR A 5 19.27 -14.69 0.64
N SER A 6 18.86 -15.14 -0.55
CA SER A 6 18.84 -14.35 -1.78
C SER A 6 17.64 -13.38 -1.82
N LEU A 7 17.59 -12.49 -0.84
CA LEU A 7 16.62 -11.41 -0.68
C LEU A 7 17.00 -10.23 -1.60
N THR A 8 16.67 -10.29 -2.90
CA THR A 8 16.87 -9.13 -3.79
C THR A 8 15.55 -8.44 -4.09
N ASN A 9 15.56 -7.11 -4.01
CA ASN A 9 14.43 -6.23 -4.34
C ASN A 9 13.84 -6.48 -5.74
N GLU A 10 14.56 -7.17 -6.61
CA GLU A 10 14.20 -7.46 -8.00
C GLU A 10 12.99 -8.41 -8.10
N LYS A 11 12.86 -9.40 -7.21
CA LYS A 11 11.69 -10.30 -7.20
C LYS A 11 10.41 -9.60 -6.73
N ILE A 12 10.57 -8.51 -5.97
CA ILE A 12 9.48 -7.77 -5.32
C ILE A 12 8.90 -6.68 -6.25
N LYS A 13 9.72 -6.11 -7.14
CA LYS A 13 9.35 -5.01 -8.03
C LYS A 13 8.17 -5.29 -8.98
N LYS A 14 7.85 -6.56 -9.28
CA LYS A 14 6.76 -6.87 -10.23
C LYS A 14 5.37 -6.42 -9.76
N LYS A 15 5.17 -6.20 -8.46
CA LYS A 15 3.85 -5.87 -7.87
C LYS A 15 3.66 -4.40 -7.54
N PHE A 16 4.70 -3.58 -7.69
CA PHE A 16 4.69 -2.18 -7.29
C PHE A 16 5.33 -1.32 -8.37
N LYS A 17 4.73 -0.16 -8.66
CA LYS A 17 5.24 0.78 -9.67
C LYS A 17 6.58 1.39 -9.26
N SER A 18 6.85 1.44 -7.96
CA SER A 18 8.10 2.00 -7.42
C SER A 18 8.52 1.34 -6.11
N GLN A 19 9.79 1.53 -5.75
CA GLN A 19 10.30 1.11 -4.44
C GLN A 19 9.64 1.87 -3.28
N PHE A 20 9.23 3.13 -3.49
CA PHE A 20 8.52 3.91 -2.48
C PHE A 20 7.14 3.32 -2.18
N GLU A 21 6.43 2.85 -3.20
CA GLU A 21 5.12 2.23 -3.05
C GLU A 21 5.20 0.93 -2.24
N LEU A 22 6.20 0.09 -2.53
CA LEU A 22 6.52 -1.09 -1.73
C LEU A 22 6.75 -0.71 -0.26
N VAL A 23 7.59 0.28 0.01
CA VAL A 23 7.91 0.68 1.39
C VAL A 23 6.68 1.19 2.11
N ASN A 24 5.87 2.04 1.46
CA ASN A 24 4.63 2.55 2.02
C ASN A 24 3.63 1.43 2.35
N TYR A 25 3.51 0.44 1.46
CA TYR A 25 2.70 -0.74 1.69
C TYR A 25 3.17 -1.51 2.93
N LEU A 26 4.47 -1.80 3.05
CA LEU A 26 5.02 -2.52 4.21
C LEU A 26 4.86 -1.73 5.52
N ILE A 27 4.94 -0.39 5.48
CA ILE A 27 4.69 0.46 6.65
C ILE A 27 3.24 0.35 7.12
N ASN A 28 2.28 0.33 6.19
CA ASN A 28 0.87 0.16 6.53
C ASN A 28 0.61 -1.23 7.14
N GLN A 29 1.20 -2.28 6.57
CA GLN A 29 1.08 -3.63 7.14
C GLN A 29 1.69 -3.74 8.54
N ALA A 30 2.85 -3.11 8.78
CA ALA A 30 3.45 -3.03 10.10
C ALA A 30 2.56 -2.28 11.09
N ARG A 31 1.97 -1.16 10.67
CA ARG A 31 1.02 -0.39 11.49
C ARG A 31 -0.18 -1.25 11.88
N ASP A 32 -0.76 -1.99 10.95
CA ASP A 32 -1.94 -2.80 11.20
C ASP A 32 -1.61 -4.02 12.07
N MET A 33 -0.43 -4.60 11.91
CA MET A 33 0.08 -5.63 12.81
C MET A 33 0.21 -5.10 14.25
N ILE A 34 0.80 -3.92 14.43
CA ILE A 34 0.94 -3.29 15.76
C ILE A 34 -0.43 -2.97 16.37
N LYS A 35 -1.34 -2.37 15.59
CA LYS A 35 -2.67 -1.99 16.08
C LYS A 35 -3.54 -3.18 16.47
N SER A 36 -3.48 -4.25 15.69
CA SER A 36 -4.25 -5.48 15.95
C SER A 36 -3.66 -6.35 17.03
N GLY A 37 -2.37 -6.18 17.36
CA GLY A 37 -1.64 -7.07 18.25
C GLY A 37 -1.47 -8.49 17.68
N ARG A 38 -1.69 -8.67 16.37
CA ARG A 38 -1.54 -9.98 15.72
C ARG A 38 -0.08 -10.42 15.76
N GLN A 39 0.11 -11.73 15.88
CA GLN A 39 1.43 -12.34 15.75
C GLN A 39 1.84 -12.49 14.28
N SER A 40 3.13 -12.76 14.06
CA SER A 40 3.65 -13.09 12.74
C SER A 40 2.99 -14.37 12.21
N ARG A 41 2.66 -14.40 10.92
CA ARG A 41 2.10 -15.54 10.19
C ARG A 41 3.17 -16.46 9.63
N VAL A 42 4.43 -16.07 9.78
CA VAL A 42 5.61 -16.85 9.40
C VAL A 42 6.52 -16.97 10.59
N ASP A 43 7.17 -18.12 10.69
CA ASP A 43 8.14 -18.39 11.75
C ASP A 43 9.45 -17.67 11.41
N VAL A 44 9.78 -16.64 12.19
CA VAL A 44 11.00 -15.87 12.06
C VAL A 44 11.60 -15.73 13.45
N ASP A 45 12.89 -15.99 13.56
CA ASP A 45 13.65 -15.78 14.79
C ASP A 45 13.95 -14.28 14.98
N SER A 46 12.89 -13.47 15.10
CA SER A 46 12.99 -12.04 15.32
C SER A 46 11.71 -11.46 15.92
N ASP A 47 11.87 -10.69 16.99
CA ASP A 47 10.78 -9.88 17.55
C ASP A 47 10.56 -8.57 16.78
N ASN A 48 11.41 -8.27 15.78
CA ASN A 48 11.30 -7.05 15.01
C ASN A 48 10.13 -7.14 14.02
N VAL A 49 9.10 -6.33 14.25
CA VAL A 49 7.91 -6.24 13.40
C VAL A 49 8.26 -6.01 11.93
N ALA A 50 9.26 -5.16 11.63
CA ALA A 50 9.64 -4.90 10.24
C ALA A 50 10.19 -6.16 9.55
N VAL A 51 10.98 -6.96 10.26
CA VAL A 51 11.51 -8.23 9.76
C VAL A 51 10.37 -9.21 9.51
N ASN A 52 9.42 -9.30 10.46
CA ASN A 52 8.25 -10.17 10.35
C ASN A 52 7.37 -9.82 9.14
N ILE A 53 7.08 -8.53 8.92
CA ILE A 53 6.28 -8.07 7.77
C ILE A 53 6.97 -8.36 6.45
N VAL A 54 8.28 -8.12 6.35
CA VAL A 54 9.04 -8.44 5.14
C VAL A 54 9.02 -9.94 4.87
N ALA A 55 9.22 -10.77 5.91
CA ALA A 55 9.16 -12.23 5.79
C ALA A 55 7.78 -12.73 5.35
N GLU A 56 6.69 -12.18 5.91
CA GLU A 56 5.32 -12.52 5.51
C GLU A 56 5.03 -12.16 4.06
N PHE A 57 5.48 -10.97 3.64
CA PHE A 57 5.32 -10.48 2.29
C PHE A 57 6.06 -11.38 1.28
N ILE A 58 7.29 -11.81 1.60
CA ILE A 58 8.08 -12.71 0.74
C ILE A 58 7.48 -14.12 0.69
N ALA A 59 7.01 -14.63 1.83
CA ALA A 59 6.30 -15.90 1.90
C ALA A 59 4.93 -15.86 1.21
N GLY A 60 4.53 -14.71 0.66
CA GLY A 60 3.27 -14.50 -0.03
C GLY A 60 2.05 -14.59 0.89
N LYS A 61 2.24 -14.51 2.21
CA LYS A 61 1.16 -14.39 3.19
C LYS A 61 0.54 -13.01 3.16
N ASP A 62 1.33 -12.02 2.78
CA ASP A 62 0.87 -10.67 2.48
C ASP A 62 1.04 -10.37 1.00
N GLN A 63 -0.04 -9.98 0.35
CA GLN A 63 -0.07 -9.67 -1.06
C GLN A 63 -0.85 -8.35 -1.19
N PRO A 64 -0.29 -7.31 -1.83
CA PRO A 64 -1.11 -6.19 -2.25
C PRO A 64 -2.20 -6.76 -3.15
N GLU A 65 -3.46 -6.42 -2.89
CA GLU A 65 -4.50 -6.60 -3.89
C GLU A 65 -4.05 -5.83 -5.14
N GLU A 66 -4.08 -6.50 -6.28
CA GLU A 66 -3.72 -5.89 -7.55
C GLU A 66 -4.79 -4.81 -7.82
N LEU A 67 -4.50 -3.56 -7.41
CA LEU A 67 -5.33 -2.42 -7.77
C LEU A 67 -5.23 -2.31 -9.29
N GLU A 68 -6.27 -2.76 -10.00
CA GLU A 68 -6.46 -2.42 -11.40
C GLU A 68 -6.47 -0.89 -11.49
N LEU A 69 -5.39 -0.31 -11.99
CA LEU A 69 -5.20 1.14 -12.09
C LEU A 69 -5.90 1.73 -13.32
N ASP A 70 -6.95 1.06 -13.77
CA ASP A 70 -7.79 1.49 -14.88
C ASP A 70 -9.02 2.18 -14.29
N GLN A 71 -8.84 3.43 -13.87
CA GLN A 71 -9.81 4.54 -13.77
C GLN A 71 -9.44 5.46 -12.60
N VAL A 72 -8.42 6.29 -12.83
CA VAL A 72 -8.38 7.58 -12.13
C VAL A 72 -9.42 8.45 -12.84
N ASP A 73 -10.64 8.49 -12.31
CA ASP A 73 -11.60 9.51 -12.70
C ASP A 73 -10.97 10.87 -12.37
N VAL A 74 -10.58 11.60 -13.41
CA VAL A 74 -10.17 12.99 -13.31
C VAL A 74 -11.39 13.77 -12.82
N ILE A 75 -11.46 14.04 -11.52
CA ILE A 75 -12.45 14.97 -10.96
C ILE A 75 -12.06 16.36 -11.48
N ASN A 76 -12.68 16.77 -12.58
CA ASN A 76 -12.63 18.15 -13.06
C ASN A 76 -13.37 19.04 -12.06
N ASN A 77 -12.63 19.82 -11.27
CA ASN A 77 -13.16 20.81 -10.33
C ASN A 77 -13.63 22.09 -11.05
N GLU A 78 -14.39 22.00 -12.16
CA GLU A 78 -14.82 23.19 -12.90
C GLU A 78 -16.26 23.66 -12.62
N ASP A 79 -17.07 22.91 -11.85
CA ASP A 79 -18.50 23.22 -11.68
C ASP A 79 -18.89 23.82 -10.32
N MET A 80 -17.95 24.39 -9.55
CA MET A 80 -18.30 25.15 -8.34
C MET A 80 -18.26 26.66 -8.60
N ASN A 81 -19.47 27.23 -8.70
CA ASN A 81 -19.84 28.65 -8.61
C ASN A 81 -19.74 29.52 -9.87
N LYS A 82 -20.60 29.22 -10.86
CA LYS A 82 -21.38 30.26 -11.55
C LYS A 82 -22.72 30.43 -10.85
N GLU A 83 -22.74 31.17 -9.75
CA GLU A 83 -23.98 31.67 -9.13
C GLU A 83 -23.66 32.96 -8.38
N GLU A 84 -23.59 34.08 -9.10
CA GLU A 84 -24.00 35.42 -8.63
C GLU A 84 -24.10 36.33 -9.87
N ALA A 85 -25.19 36.21 -10.61
CA ALA A 85 -25.67 37.25 -11.50
C ALA A 85 -27.19 37.11 -11.62
N SER A 86 -27.91 37.52 -10.58
CA SER A 86 -29.33 37.81 -10.72
C SER A 86 -29.49 39.05 -11.61
N PRO A 87 -30.25 38.97 -12.71
CA PRO A 87 -30.62 40.12 -13.49
C PRO A 87 -31.95 40.66 -12.98
N GLU A 88 -32.00 41.89 -12.48
CA GLU A 88 -33.26 42.64 -12.44
C GLU A 88 -33.05 44.03 -13.03
N ASN A 89 -33.47 44.15 -14.30
CA ASN A 89 -33.78 45.40 -14.97
C ASN A 89 -35.15 45.88 -14.46
N SER A 90 -35.25 47.13 -14.02
CA SER A 90 -36.24 48.14 -14.48
C SER A 90 -36.03 49.47 -13.75
#